data_AF-A0A8H7CE62-F1
#
_entry.id   AF-A0A8H7CE62-F1
#
_cell.length_a   1.000
_cell.length_b   1.000
_cell.length_c   1.000
_cell.angle_alpha   90.00
_cell.angle_beta   90.00
_cell.angle_gamma   90.00
#
_symmetry.space_group_name_H-M   'P 1'
#
loop_
_entity.id
_entity.type
_entity.pdbx_description
1 polymer ?
#
loop_
_entity_poly.entity_id
_entity_poly.type
_entity_poly.pdbx_seq_one_letter_code
_entity_poly.pdbx_strand_id
1 'polypeptide(L)'
;MGRRKIEIQPITHERNRSVTFLKRKNGLFKKAYELGVLCSVDVAVIIFEERPGHHHKLYQYCSTDIRDIVARHVQHDGERDTRTPADFSGGAKAADADAEDDEDADEEEAPPPPPPPKRTKSKVSNKDKDDTMFETTLVVSGVVLGQ
;
A
#
# COMPACT_ATOMS: atom_id res chain seq x y z
N MET A 1 13.23 -11.22 16.90
CA MET A 1 13.66 -11.88 15.63
C MET A 1 13.48 -10.91 14.48
N GLY A 2 14.43 -10.84 13.54
CA GLY A 2 14.37 -9.93 12.38
C GLY A 2 13.40 -10.37 11.28
N ARG A 3 13.05 -9.44 10.37
CA ARG A 3 12.20 -9.69 9.20
C ARG A 3 12.96 -10.51 8.16
N ARG A 4 12.46 -11.71 7.81
CA ARG A 4 13.00 -12.53 6.71
C ARG A 4 12.30 -12.21 5.39
N LYS A 5 13.02 -12.31 4.26
CA LYS A 5 12.43 -12.24 2.91
C LYS A 5 11.55 -13.48 2.69
N ILE A 6 10.39 -13.29 2.06
CA ILE A 6 9.50 -14.37 1.63
C ILE A 6 9.15 -14.16 0.15
N GLU A 7 8.86 -15.24 -0.56
CA GLU A 7 8.39 -15.20 -1.94
C GLU A 7 6.91 -14.73 -2.01
N ILE A 8 6.52 -14.10 -3.12
CA ILE A 8 5.14 -13.66 -3.35
C ILE A 8 4.36 -14.83 -3.97
N GLN A 9 4.00 -15.78 -3.11
CA GLN A 9 3.17 -16.95 -3.42
C GLN A 9 2.18 -17.21 -2.27
N PRO A 10 1.11 -17.98 -2.49
CA PRO A 10 0.16 -18.33 -1.44
C PRO A 10 0.85 -18.99 -0.23
N ILE A 11 0.59 -18.48 0.98
CA ILE A 11 1.15 -19.04 2.21
C ILE A 11 0.40 -20.33 2.57
N THR A 12 1.12 -21.45 2.59
CA THR A 12 0.57 -22.78 2.85
C THR A 12 0.12 -22.96 4.30
N HIS A 13 0.91 -22.48 5.26
CA HIS A 13 0.62 -22.68 6.68
C HIS A 13 -0.43 -21.69 7.21
N GLU A 14 -1.59 -22.20 7.65
CA GLU A 14 -2.77 -21.41 8.05
C GLU A 14 -2.47 -20.32 9.10
N ARG A 15 -1.72 -20.68 10.15
CA ARG A 15 -1.39 -19.74 11.23
C ARG A 15 -0.54 -18.59 10.70
N ASN A 16 0.45 -18.89 9.87
CA ASN A 16 1.32 -17.89 9.26
C ASN A 16 0.55 -17.03 8.27
N ARG A 17 -0.38 -17.63 7.52
CA ARG A 17 -1.26 -16.91 6.59
C ARG A 17 -2.15 -15.93 7.34
N SER A 18 -2.80 -16.36 8.42
CA SER A 18 -3.68 -15.51 9.24
C SER A 18 -2.93 -14.34 9.88
N VAL A 19 -1.76 -14.59 10.48
CA VAL A 19 -0.92 -13.53 11.07
C VAL A 19 -0.41 -12.57 10.00
N THR A 20 0.03 -13.11 8.85
CA THR A 20 0.54 -12.28 7.74
C THR A 20 -0.58 -11.44 7.13
N PHE A 21 -1.76 -12.01 6.93
CA PHE A 21 -2.94 -11.31 6.43
C PHE A 21 -3.29 -10.14 7.35
N LEU A 22 -3.40 -10.38 8.66
CA LEU A 22 -3.73 -9.33 9.62
C LEU A 22 -2.71 -8.18 9.59
N LYS A 23 -1.41 -8.50 9.59
CA LYS A 23 -0.35 -7.50 9.54
C LYS A 23 -0.31 -6.74 8.21
N ARG A 24 -0.39 -7.43 7.07
CA ARG A 24 -0.34 -6.80 5.74
C ARG A 24 -1.59 -5.98 5.45
N LYS A 25 -2.78 -6.47 5.81
CA LYS A 25 -4.05 -5.74 5.70
C LYS A 25 -3.98 -4.42 6.48
N ASN A 26 -3.53 -4.47 7.73
CA ASN A 26 -3.41 -3.27 8.56
C ASN A 26 -2.34 -2.30 8.00
N GLY A 27 -1.22 -2.82 7.50
CA GLY A 27 -0.20 -2.02 6.82
C GLY A 27 -0.72 -1.34 5.55
N LEU A 28 -1.51 -2.05 4.74
CA LEU A 28 -2.15 -1.52 3.54
C LEU A 28 -3.15 -0.40 3.88
N PHE A 29 -4.00 -0.62 4.89
CA PHE A 29 -4.95 0.41 5.35
C PHE A 29 -4.23 1.66 5.87
N LYS A 30 -3.12 1.48 6.61
CA LYS A 30 -2.30 2.61 7.05
C LYS A 30 -1.71 3.39 5.88
N LYS A 31 -1.23 2.69 4.83
CA LYS A 31 -0.71 3.33 3.63
C LYS A 31 -1.79 4.06 2.83
N ALA A 32 -2.98 3.48 2.72
CA ALA A 32 -4.13 4.13 2.08
C ALA A 32 -4.55 5.41 2.83
N TYR A 33 -4.53 5.38 4.17
CA TYR A 33 -4.75 6.56 5.01
C TYR A 33 -3.68 7.64 4.81
N GLU A 34 -2.39 7.26 4.87
CA GLU A 34 -1.28 8.19 4.64
C GLU A 34 -1.41 8.86 3.26
N LEU A 35 -1.72 8.11 2.21
CA LEU A 35 -1.92 8.64 0.86
C LEU A 35 -3.09 9.63 0.79
N GLY A 36 -4.25 9.26 1.36
CA GLY A 36 -5.43 10.11 1.36
C GLY A 36 -5.19 11.44 2.07
N VAL A 37 -4.50 11.43 3.21
CA VAL A 37 -4.17 12.64 3.97
C VAL A 37 -3.11 13.49 3.26
N LEU A 38 -2.03 12.88 2.77
CA LEU A 38 -0.91 13.63 2.18
C LEU A 38 -1.28 14.29 0.85
N CYS A 39 -2.11 13.64 0.05
CA CYS A 39 -2.45 14.11 -1.28
C CYS A 39 -3.87 14.70 -1.38
N SER A 40 -4.64 14.70 -0.28
CA SER A 40 -6.05 15.13 -0.27
C SER A 40 -6.91 14.39 -1.30
N VAL A 41 -6.75 13.07 -1.36
CA VAL A 41 -7.45 12.19 -2.31
C VAL A 41 -8.35 11.19 -1.60
N ASP A 42 -9.43 10.79 -2.26
CA ASP A 42 -10.30 9.72 -1.79
C ASP A 42 -9.72 8.34 -2.14
N VAL A 43 -9.66 7.45 -1.14
CA VAL A 43 -9.10 6.10 -1.31
C VAL A 43 -10.02 5.07 -0.69
N ALA A 44 -10.38 4.04 -1.46
CA ALA A 44 -11.10 2.86 -0.98
C ALA A 44 -10.29 1.59 -1.22
N VAL A 45 -10.32 0.69 -0.25
CA VAL A 45 -9.72 -0.65 -0.34
C VAL A 45 -10.77 -1.66 0.12
N ILE A 46 -11.08 -2.64 -0.72
CA ILE A 46 -12.05 -3.71 -0.45
C ILE A 46 -11.33 -5.05 -0.52
N ILE A 47 -11.48 -5.88 0.50
CA ILE A 47 -10.85 -7.20 0.60
C ILE A 47 -11.89 -8.23 1.04
N PHE A 48 -12.10 -9.24 0.21
CA PHE A 48 -12.88 -10.42 0.56
C PHE A 48 -11.96 -11.55 0.99
N GLU A 49 -12.20 -12.08 2.18
CA GLU A 49 -11.54 -13.29 2.66
C GLU A 49 -12.49 -14.48 2.46
N GLU A 50 -12.16 -15.31 1.48
CA GLU A 50 -12.87 -16.56 1.20
C GLU A 50 -11.95 -17.73 1.56
N ARG A 51 -12.23 -18.35 2.72
CA ARG A 51 -11.51 -19.53 3.16
C ARG A 51 -12.45 -20.72 3.19
N PRO A 52 -12.04 -21.89 2.65
CA PRO A 52 -12.81 -23.12 2.82
C PRO A 52 -13.13 -23.36 4.30
N GLY A 53 -14.39 -23.67 4.59
CA GLY A 53 -14.86 -23.95 5.95
C GLY A 53 -15.00 -22.73 6.87
N HIS A 54 -14.87 -21.51 6.35
CA HIS A 54 -15.11 -20.27 7.11
C HIS A 54 -16.15 -19.41 6.42
N HIS A 55 -16.81 -18.54 7.18
CA HIS A 55 -17.71 -17.54 6.59
C HIS A 55 -16.93 -16.50 5.79
N HIS A 56 -17.48 -16.11 4.65
CA HIS A 56 -17.00 -14.98 3.86
C HIS A 56 -16.92 -13.76 4.76
N LYS A 57 -15.74 -13.12 4.80
CA LYS A 57 -15.53 -11.95 5.63
C LYS A 57 -15.03 -10.80 4.78
N LEU A 58 -15.76 -9.69 4.86
CA LEU A 58 -15.42 -8.43 4.22
C LEU A 58 -14.54 -7.59 5.17
N TYR A 59 -13.42 -7.11 4.64
CA TYR A 59 -12.61 -6.08 5.27
C TYR A 59 -12.47 -4.93 4.30
N GLN A 60 -12.78 -3.72 4.75
CA GLN A 60 -12.68 -2.53 3.92
C GLN A 60 -12.09 -1.36 4.68
N TYR A 61 -11.45 -0.47 3.94
CA TYR A 61 -11.05 0.86 4.36
C TYR A 61 -11.59 1.85 3.34
N CYS A 62 -12.07 3.00 3.82
CA CYS A 62 -12.55 4.09 3.00
C CYS A 62 -12.15 5.40 3.69
N SER A 63 -11.65 6.38 2.94
CA SER A 63 -11.41 7.73 3.46
C SER A 63 -12.70 8.43 3.86
N THR A 64 -13.80 8.14 3.16
CA THR A 64 -15.14 8.73 3.34
C THR A 64 -16.21 7.61 3.40
N ASP A 65 -17.38 7.73 2.73
CA ASP A 65 -18.37 6.65 2.63
C ASP A 65 -18.06 5.76 1.41
N ILE A 66 -18.06 4.44 1.64
CA ILE A 66 -17.76 3.46 0.59
C ILE A 66 -18.79 3.50 -0.54
N ARG A 67 -20.05 3.76 -0.24
CA ARG A 67 -21.14 3.81 -1.22
C ARG A 67 -20.94 4.97 -2.18
N ASP A 68 -20.47 6.10 -1.68
CA ASP A 68 -20.23 7.29 -2.49
C ASP A 68 -19.04 7.07 -3.44
N ILE A 69 -17.94 6.49 -2.94
CA ILE A 69 -16.78 6.16 -3.79
C ILE A 69 -17.16 5.12 -4.85
N VAL A 70 -17.91 4.08 -4.47
CA VAL A 70 -18.35 3.05 -5.42
C VAL A 70 -19.31 3.63 -6.46
N ALA A 71 -20.28 4.46 -6.06
CA ALA A 71 -21.19 5.13 -6.97
C ALA A 71 -20.43 6.03 -7.96
N ARG A 72 -19.49 6.85 -7.45
CA ARG A 72 -18.61 7.69 -8.27
C ARG A 72 -17.79 6.86 -9.25
N HIS A 73 -17.26 5.72 -8.83
CA HIS A 73 -16.49 4.82 -9.69
C HIS A 73 -17.32 4.19 -10.82
N VAL A 74 -18.57 3.80 -10.54
CA VAL A 74 -19.48 3.23 -11.55
C VAL A 74 -19.92 4.29 -12.57
N GLN A 75 -20.08 5.54 -12.14
CA GLN A 75 -20.49 6.66 -12.98
C GLN A 75 -19.32 7.39 -13.66
N HIS A 76 -18.08 6.91 -13.49
CA HIS A 76 -16.90 7.60 -13.99
C HIS A 76 -16.61 7.23 -15.44
N ASP A 77 -16.79 8.21 -16.33
CA ASP A 77 -16.56 8.09 -17.79
C ASP A 77 -15.26 8.78 -18.26
N GLY A 78 -14.44 9.29 -17.33
CA GLY A 78 -13.15 9.92 -17.64
C GLY A 78 -12.02 8.92 -17.86
N GLU A 79 -10.80 9.44 -18.00
CA GLU A 79 -9.58 8.64 -18.10
C GLU A 79 -9.34 7.79 -16.83
N ARG A 80 -8.91 6.53 -17.02
CA ARG A 80 -8.73 5.56 -15.93
C ARG A 80 -7.33 4.94 -15.98
N ASP A 81 -6.51 5.23 -14.98
CA ASP A 81 -5.30 4.44 -14.71
C ASP A 81 -5.69 3.13 -13.99
N THR A 82 -5.84 2.05 -14.76
CA THR A 82 -6.21 0.73 -14.23
C THR A 82 -5.00 -0.19 -14.17
N ARG A 83 -4.64 -0.61 -12.95
CA ARG A 83 -3.53 -1.56 -12.71
C ARG A 83 -4.10 -2.92 -12.32
N THR A 84 -3.54 -3.98 -12.91
CA THR A 84 -3.88 -5.38 -12.68
C THR A 84 -2.72 -6.12 -11.99
N PRO A 85 -2.92 -7.34 -11.47
CA PRO A 85 -1.82 -8.11 -10.89
C PRO A 85 -0.61 -8.32 -11.83
N ALA A 86 -0.84 -8.35 -13.15
CA ALA A 86 0.22 -8.53 -14.16
C ALA A 86 1.23 -7.37 -14.15
N ASP A 87 0.77 -6.17 -13.82
CA ASP A 87 1.58 -4.96 -13.74
C ASP A 87 2.61 -4.99 -12.61
N PHE A 88 2.39 -5.84 -11.60
CA PHE A 88 3.25 -5.94 -10.42
C PHE A 88 4.07 -7.25 -10.38
N SER A 89 3.73 -8.25 -11.18
CA SER A 89 4.43 -9.55 -11.21
C SER A 89 5.76 -9.53 -11.96
N GLY A 90 6.04 -8.48 -12.75
CA GLY A 90 7.32 -8.25 -13.41
C GLY A 90 7.60 -9.16 -14.61
N GLY A 91 7.35 -8.64 -15.83
CA GLY A 91 8.03 -9.10 -17.05
C GLY A 91 7.18 -9.41 -18.28
N ALA A 92 6.59 -8.40 -18.91
CA ALA A 92 6.37 -8.39 -20.36
C ALA A 92 6.44 -6.93 -20.86
N LYS A 93 7.20 -6.71 -21.93
CA LYS A 93 7.43 -5.40 -22.53
C LYS A 93 6.12 -4.75 -22.95
N ALA A 94 5.82 -3.55 -22.46
CA ALA A 94 5.09 -2.57 -23.24
C ALA A 94 6.13 -1.75 -23.99
N ALA A 95 6.39 -2.14 -25.23
CA ALA A 95 6.91 -1.24 -26.24
C ALA A 95 5.68 -0.66 -26.97
N ASP A 96 5.68 0.66 -27.11
CA ASP A 96 4.97 1.47 -28.12
C ASP A 96 3.48 1.85 -27.94
N ALA A 97 3.17 3.04 -28.47
CA ALA A 97 1.93 3.83 -28.57
C ALA A 97 1.41 4.51 -27.27
N ASP A 98 1.27 5.83 -27.14
CA ASP A 98 1.02 6.86 -28.17
C ASP A 98 1.79 8.17 -27.93
N ALA A 99 2.29 8.72 -29.02
CA ALA A 99 2.71 10.09 -29.18
C ALA A 99 1.53 10.92 -29.69
N GLU A 100 1.27 12.05 -29.05
CA GLU A 100 0.61 13.24 -29.62
C GLU A 100 1.48 14.39 -29.07
N ASP A 101 2.44 14.88 -29.86
CA ASP A 101 2.31 16.03 -30.76
C ASP A 101 1.92 17.32 -30.01
N ASP A 102 2.93 18.12 -29.69
CA ASP A 102 2.78 19.56 -29.47
C ASP A 102 4.06 20.20 -30.04
N GLU A 103 3.99 20.59 -31.31
CA GLU A 103 4.96 21.47 -31.95
C GLU A 103 4.91 22.88 -31.33
N ASP A 104 6.08 23.50 -31.27
CA ASP A 104 6.39 24.92 -31.09
C ASP A 104 6.29 25.56 -29.69
N ALA A 105 7.47 25.83 -29.08
CA ALA A 105 7.90 27.21 -28.83
C ALA A 105 9.34 27.31 -28.26
N ASP A 106 10.16 28.03 -29.02
CA ASP A 106 11.25 28.94 -28.62
C ASP A 106 12.68 28.45 -28.32
N GLU A 107 13.61 29.14 -28.97
CA GLU A 107 15.07 29.10 -28.87
C GLU A 107 15.55 29.72 -27.55
N GLU A 108 16.46 29.06 -26.83
CA GLU A 108 17.76 29.64 -26.46
C GLU A 108 18.62 28.63 -25.68
N GLU A 109 19.82 28.37 -26.20
CA GLU A 109 20.85 27.53 -25.60
C GLU A 109 21.52 28.28 -24.43
N ALA A 110 21.33 27.79 -23.19
CA ALA A 110 22.11 28.22 -22.03
C ALA A 110 22.99 27.06 -21.51
N PRO A 111 24.31 27.26 -21.33
CA PRO A 111 25.23 26.18 -20.97
C PRO A 111 25.02 25.67 -19.53
N PRO A 112 25.33 24.39 -19.24
CA PRO A 112 25.04 23.78 -17.95
C PRO A 112 25.91 24.34 -16.82
N PRO A 113 25.36 24.47 -15.58
CA PRO A 113 26.12 24.93 -14.43
C PRO A 113 27.17 23.90 -13.96
N PRO A 114 28.31 24.34 -13.42
CA PRO A 114 29.39 23.46 -12.99
C PRO A 114 29.02 22.62 -11.74
N PRO A 115 29.63 21.43 -11.57
CA PRO A 115 29.30 20.52 -10.48
C PRO A 115 29.75 21.03 -9.10
N PRO A 116 29.00 20.73 -8.02
CA PRO A 116 29.35 21.18 -6.68
C PRO A 116 30.58 20.42 -6.09
N PRO A 117 31.38 21.08 -5.23
CA PRO A 117 32.58 20.48 -4.65
C PRO A 117 32.26 19.39 -3.62
N LYS A 118 33.01 18.28 -3.69
CA LYS A 118 32.99 17.19 -2.70
C LYS A 118 33.52 17.69 -1.35
N ARG A 119 32.69 17.67 -0.30
CA ARG A 119 33.14 17.81 1.09
C ARG A 119 32.99 16.51 1.86
N THR A 120 34.01 16.30 2.68
CA THR A 120 34.36 15.11 3.45
C THR A 120 33.49 14.91 4.68
N LYS A 121 33.49 13.65 5.15
CA LYS A 121 32.75 13.09 6.28
C LYS A 121 32.83 13.94 7.56
N SER A 122 31.72 14.01 8.30
CA SER A 122 31.74 14.20 9.75
C SER A 122 30.57 13.44 10.40
N LYS A 123 30.93 12.68 11.42
CA LYS A 123 30.13 11.74 12.19
C LYS A 123 29.50 12.50 13.36
N VAL A 124 28.18 12.48 13.51
CA VAL A 124 27.52 12.84 14.78
C VAL A 124 26.48 11.79 15.11
N SER A 125 26.69 11.17 16.26
CA SER A 125 25.83 10.27 17.00
C SER A 125 24.85 11.04 17.89
N ASN A 126 23.63 10.53 18.02
CA ASN A 126 22.77 10.49 19.22
C ASN A 126 21.55 9.63 18.81
N LYS A 127 21.32 8.41 19.30
CA LYS A 127 21.08 7.89 20.67
C LYS A 127 19.70 8.31 21.23
N ASP A 128 18.83 7.29 21.38
CA ASP A 128 17.65 7.16 22.28
C ASP A 128 16.42 8.02 21.94
N LYS A 129 15.14 7.63 22.02
CA LYS A 129 14.30 6.47 22.43
C LYS A 129 12.98 6.65 21.63
N ASP A 130 12.20 5.64 21.26
CA ASP A 130 11.16 5.08 22.11
C ASP A 130 10.69 3.72 21.56
N ASP A 131 11.03 2.68 22.31
CA ASP A 131 10.32 1.41 22.36
C ASP A 131 9.12 1.57 23.29
N THR A 132 7.89 1.45 22.77
CA THR A 132 6.72 1.15 23.59
C THR A 132 5.79 0.18 22.87
N MET A 133 6.04 -1.09 23.13
CA MET A 133 5.07 -2.10 23.59
C MET A 133 3.68 -2.04 22.94
N PHE A 134 3.44 -2.91 21.95
CA PHE A 134 2.12 -3.54 21.78
C PHE A 134 2.34 -5.03 21.50
N GLU A 135 2.83 -5.72 22.53
CA GLU A 135 2.68 -7.15 22.70
C GLU A 135 1.76 -7.38 23.91
N THR A 136 0.89 -8.38 23.80
CA THR A 136 0.12 -9.01 24.90
C THR A 136 -1.19 -8.32 25.31
N THR A 137 -2.30 -8.75 24.73
CA THR A 137 -3.53 -9.03 25.49
C THR A 137 -4.30 -10.12 24.74
N LEU A 138 -3.87 -11.36 24.96
CA LEU A 138 -4.68 -12.56 24.76
C LEU A 138 -5.41 -12.76 26.09
N VAL A 139 -6.63 -12.23 26.21
CA VAL A 139 -7.53 -12.58 27.33
C VAL A 139 -8.60 -13.48 26.77
N VAL A 140 -8.38 -14.77 27.02
CA VAL A 140 -9.42 -15.78 27.00
C VAL A 140 -10.33 -15.50 28.19
N SER A 141 -11.59 -15.19 27.91
CA SER A 141 -12.72 -15.40 28.82
C SER A 141 -13.82 -15.97 27.92
N GLY A 142 -14.20 -17.25 28.00
CA GLY A 142 -14.20 -18.10 29.19
C GLY A 142 -15.39 -17.77 30.07
N VAL A 143 -16.61 -17.76 29.49
CA VAL A 143 -17.85 -17.81 30.26
C VAL A 143 -18.59 -19.08 29.87
N VAL A 144 -18.42 -20.09 30.72
CA VAL A 144 -19.33 -21.22 30.92
C VAL A 144 -20.29 -20.80 32.03
N LEU A 145 -21.60 -20.90 31.81
CA LEU A 145 -22.67 -21.08 32.80
C LEU A 145 -23.99 -21.16 32.01
N GLY A 146 -24.81 -22.22 32.01
CA GLY A 146 -24.78 -23.42 32.85
C GLY A 146 -25.72 -23.33 34.07
N GLN A 147 -26.92 -22.78 33.91
CA GLN A 147 -28.20 -23.24 34.50
C GLN A 147 -29.34 -22.34 34.02
#